data_AF-A0A4R4E2J6-F1
#
_entry.id   AF-A0A4R4E2J6-F1
#
_cell.length_a   1.000
_cell.length_b   1.000
_cell.length_c   1.000
_cell.angle_alpha   90.00
_cell.angle_beta   90.00
_cell.angle_gamma   90.00
#
_symmetry.space_group_name_H-M   'P 1'
#
loop_
_entity.id
_entity.type
_entity.pdbx_description
1 polymer ?
#
loop_
_entity_poly.entity_id
_entity_poly.type
_entity_poly.pdbx_seq_one_letter_code
_entity_poly.pdbx_strand_id
1 'polypeptide(L)'
;MRTLLFSLALLCITNLASAQAKSGDAALDNRLQRYLDLTYQKDFNGLMDLIHPSLFRLAKREELVKAFEEVFSDESLEIGFDTMRVVQIGAPFTNAGIQYRRADYYMVMHLGFRDSSVYAQPGFQEQMVSALQTAFEAGRVTFNPKTRTFILSKNDVLYAIRDTPSTPWTFIGYKRNKAMIEAIFPKEVIAHYKML
;
A
#
# COMPACT_ATOMS: atom_id res chain seq x y z
N MET A 1 23.67 -55.20 5.44
CA MET A 1 22.50 -54.52 4.83
C MET A 1 21.54 -54.11 5.93
N ARG A 2 21.47 -52.80 6.24
CA ARG A 2 20.50 -52.09 7.11
C ARG A 2 21.26 -50.98 7.83
N THR A 3 21.29 -49.79 7.21
CA THR A 3 21.52 -48.44 7.77
C THR A 3 21.99 -47.44 6.68
N LEU A 4 22.05 -47.86 5.41
CA LEU A 4 22.17 -46.97 4.24
C LEU A 4 20.82 -46.34 3.82
N LEU A 5 19.99 -45.97 4.80
CA LEU A 5 18.63 -45.44 4.62
C LEU A 5 18.37 -44.18 5.46
N PHE A 6 19.40 -43.38 5.72
CA PHE A 6 19.30 -42.12 6.47
C PHE A 6 19.83 -40.89 5.71
N SER A 7 19.96 -40.97 4.38
CA SER A 7 20.53 -39.89 3.56
C SER A 7 19.56 -39.27 2.56
N LEU A 8 18.25 -39.49 2.70
CA LEU A 8 17.24 -38.95 1.77
C LEU A 8 15.98 -38.43 2.48
N ALA A 9 16.15 -37.83 3.65
CA ALA A 9 15.07 -37.13 4.35
C ALA A 9 15.43 -35.65 4.48
N LEU A 10 14.60 -34.82 3.85
CA LEU A 10 14.40 -33.39 4.14
C LEU A 10 15.32 -32.36 3.47
N LEU A 11 15.62 -32.57 2.19
CA LEU A 11 15.97 -31.50 1.25
C LEU A 11 14.68 -30.91 0.62
N CYS A 12 13.77 -30.42 1.46
CA CYS A 12 12.55 -29.69 1.07
C CYS A 12 12.31 -28.54 2.05
N ILE A 13 13.32 -27.70 2.28
CA ILE A 13 13.06 -26.30 2.63
C ILE A 13 12.77 -25.62 1.29
N THR A 14 11.61 -25.93 0.72
CA THR A 14 11.04 -25.05 -0.29
C THR A 14 10.78 -23.76 0.44
N ASN A 15 11.63 -22.77 0.19
CA ASN A 15 11.26 -21.38 0.40
C ASN A 15 9.91 -21.22 -0.29
N LEU A 16 8.83 -21.19 0.50
CA LEU A 16 7.57 -20.55 0.13
C LEU A 16 7.89 -19.07 0.01
N ALA A 17 8.73 -18.71 -0.96
CA ALA A 17 8.76 -17.37 -1.50
C ALA A 17 7.35 -17.17 -2.00
N SER A 18 6.55 -16.46 -1.21
CA SER A 18 5.18 -16.13 -1.56
C SER A 18 5.27 -15.53 -2.96
N ALA A 19 4.68 -16.20 -3.94
CA ALA A 19 4.70 -15.75 -5.32
C ALA A 19 3.90 -14.45 -5.40
N GLN A 20 4.55 -13.33 -5.10
CA GLN A 20 4.00 -12.01 -5.34
C GLN A 20 3.83 -11.83 -6.85
N ALA A 21 2.80 -11.10 -7.25
CA ALA A 21 2.58 -10.81 -8.66
C ALA A 21 3.81 -10.12 -9.27
N LYS A 22 4.26 -10.62 -10.42
CA LYS A 22 5.39 -10.08 -11.18
C LYS A 22 4.88 -9.41 -12.44
N SER A 23 5.47 -8.28 -12.81
CA SER A 23 5.08 -7.51 -13.97
C SER A 23 5.78 -7.94 -15.27
N GLY A 24 6.83 -8.76 -15.15
CA GLY A 24 7.77 -9.03 -16.25
C GLY A 24 8.78 -7.90 -16.48
N ASP A 25 8.70 -6.81 -15.70
CA ASP A 25 9.68 -5.73 -15.65
C ASP A 25 10.30 -5.71 -14.24
N ALA A 26 11.52 -6.21 -14.11
CA ALA A 26 12.22 -6.29 -12.83
C ALA A 26 12.43 -4.92 -12.18
N ALA A 27 12.57 -3.85 -12.97
CA ALA A 27 12.75 -2.50 -12.45
C ALA A 27 11.46 -1.96 -11.80
N LEU A 28 10.30 -2.30 -12.37
CA LEU A 28 9.01 -2.00 -11.75
C LEU A 28 8.79 -2.82 -10.48
N ASP A 29 9.02 -4.13 -10.54
CA ASP A 29 8.79 -5.04 -9.41
C ASP A 29 9.63 -4.62 -8.19
N ASN A 30 10.90 -4.29 -8.39
CA ASN A 30 11.78 -3.82 -7.32
C ASN A 30 11.32 -2.48 -6.72
N ARG A 31 10.80 -1.57 -7.55
CA ARG A 31 10.30 -0.28 -7.07
C ARG A 31 8.97 -0.39 -6.33
N LEU A 32 8.07 -1.26 -6.77
CA LEU A 32 6.84 -1.56 -6.05
C LEU A 32 7.15 -2.17 -4.69
N GLN A 33 8.09 -3.11 -4.62
CA GLN A 33 8.52 -3.67 -3.34
C GLN A 33 9.10 -2.57 -2.44
N ARG A 34 9.98 -1.71 -2.98
CA ARG A 34 10.54 -0.58 -2.23
C ARG A 34 9.45 0.38 -1.72
N TYR A 35 8.41 0.64 -2.51
CA TYR A 35 7.26 1.45 -2.09
C TYR A 35 6.55 0.85 -0.88
N LEU A 36 6.27 -0.47 -0.91
CA LEU A 36 5.65 -1.17 0.20
C LEU A 36 6.56 -1.20 1.43
N ASP A 37 7.86 -1.45 1.25
CA ASP A 37 8.84 -1.47 2.35
C ASP A 37 8.95 -0.12 3.06
N LEU A 38 9.05 0.97 2.30
CA LEU A 38 9.11 2.33 2.84
C LEU A 38 7.83 2.69 3.58
N THR A 39 6.67 2.29 3.05
CA THR A 39 5.37 2.48 3.72
C THR A 39 5.32 1.69 5.03
N TYR A 40 5.74 0.43 5.01
CA TYR A 40 5.79 -0.43 6.20
C TYR A 40 6.71 0.13 7.28
N GLN A 41 7.88 0.62 6.88
CA GLN A 41 8.88 1.25 7.74
C GLN A 41 8.49 2.66 8.20
N LYS A 42 7.40 3.23 7.65
CA LYS A 42 6.96 4.62 7.87
C LYS A 42 8.03 5.64 7.49
N ASP A 43 8.89 5.31 6.53
CA ASP A 43 9.88 6.23 5.96
C ASP A 43 9.20 7.07 4.86
N PHE A 44 8.44 8.07 5.30
CA PHE A 44 7.67 8.93 4.40
C PHE A 44 8.57 9.82 3.54
N ASN A 45 9.75 10.18 4.03
CA ASN A 45 10.72 10.91 3.23
C ASN A 45 11.22 10.05 2.06
N GLY A 46 11.65 8.81 2.31
CA GLY A 46 12.03 7.90 1.24
C GLY A 46 10.85 7.56 0.32
N LEU A 47 9.64 7.45 0.86
CA LEU A 47 8.42 7.16 0.07
C LEU A 47 8.16 8.26 -0.97
N MET A 48 8.36 9.53 -0.61
CA MET A 48 8.13 10.66 -1.52
C MET A 48 9.03 10.62 -2.75
N ASP A 49 10.20 9.99 -2.69
CA ASP A 49 11.11 9.86 -3.84
C ASP A 49 10.58 8.86 -4.89
N LEU A 50 9.58 8.05 -4.53
CA LEU A 50 8.89 7.14 -5.42
C LEU A 50 7.57 7.72 -5.95
N ILE A 51 7.13 8.87 -5.46
CA ILE A 51 5.89 9.50 -5.90
C ILE A 51 6.13 10.28 -7.18
N HIS A 52 5.20 10.16 -8.13
CA HIS A 52 5.32 10.86 -9.40
C HIS A 52 5.21 12.39 -9.19
N PRO A 53 6.11 13.22 -9.78
CA PRO A 53 6.18 14.65 -9.50
C PRO A 53 4.92 15.45 -9.82
N SER A 54 4.03 14.95 -10.69
CA SER A 54 2.76 15.61 -10.97
C SER A 54 1.87 15.78 -9.73
N LEU A 55 1.99 14.90 -8.72
CA LEU A 55 1.26 15.05 -7.46
C LEU A 55 1.74 16.30 -6.69
N PHE A 56 3.02 16.63 -6.77
CA PHE A 56 3.59 17.78 -6.05
C PHE A 56 3.16 19.15 -6.59
N ARG A 57 2.47 19.16 -7.74
CA ARG A 57 1.78 20.34 -8.26
C ARG A 57 0.46 20.63 -7.51
N LEU A 58 -0.08 19.64 -6.80
CA LEU A 58 -1.34 19.72 -6.06
C LEU A 58 -1.14 19.89 -4.56
N ALA A 59 -0.14 19.23 -3.99
CA ALA A 59 0.23 19.31 -2.57
C ALA A 59 1.74 19.25 -2.45
N LYS A 60 2.35 20.09 -1.61
CA LYS A 60 3.82 20.10 -1.50
C LYS A 60 4.31 18.81 -0.84
N ARG A 61 5.51 18.38 -1.21
CA ARG A 61 6.17 17.19 -0.66
C ARG A 61 6.22 17.25 0.87
N GLU A 62 6.61 18.41 1.41
CA GLU A 62 6.79 18.64 2.85
C GLU A 62 5.44 18.60 3.59
N GLU A 63 4.38 19.11 2.96
CA GLU A 63 3.02 19.07 3.52
C GLU A 63 2.52 17.63 3.63
N LEU A 64 2.78 16.80 2.60
CA LEU A 64 2.42 15.38 2.61
C LEU A 64 3.22 14.59 3.66
N VAL A 65 4.54 14.80 3.74
CA VAL A 65 5.39 14.17 4.76
C VAL A 65 4.91 14.52 6.15
N LYS A 66 4.69 15.82 6.42
CA LYS A 66 4.21 16.31 7.71
C LYS A 66 2.86 15.69 8.08
N ALA A 67 1.92 15.60 7.14
CA ALA A 67 0.62 15.00 7.40
C ALA A 67 0.71 13.51 7.79
N PHE A 68 1.63 12.76 7.17
CA PHE A 68 1.88 11.39 7.58
C PHE A 68 2.58 11.32 8.95
N GLU A 69 3.62 12.13 9.16
CA GLU A 69 4.34 12.17 10.44
C GLU A 69 3.40 12.48 11.60
N GLU A 70 2.53 13.50 11.48
CA GLU A 70 1.56 13.87 12.52
C GLU A 70 0.65 12.71 12.93
N VAL A 71 0.15 11.92 11.96
CA VAL A 71 -0.71 10.76 12.25
C VAL A 71 0.07 9.64 12.92
N PHE A 72 1.27 9.35 12.42
CA PHE A 72 2.03 8.18 12.86
C PHE A 72 2.93 8.44 14.07
N SER A 73 3.13 9.71 14.46
CA SER A 73 3.83 10.11 15.68
C SER A 73 2.89 10.41 16.85
N ASP A 74 1.58 10.29 16.68
CA ASP A 74 0.62 10.50 17.77
C ASP A 74 0.88 9.48 18.90
N GLU A 75 1.37 9.97 20.03
CA GLU A 75 1.72 9.14 21.18
C GLU A 75 0.51 8.46 21.82
N SER A 76 -0.72 8.94 21.58
CA SER A 76 -1.93 8.30 22.07
C SER A 76 -2.30 7.04 21.29
N LEU A 77 -1.73 6.87 20.09
CA LEU A 77 -2.05 5.79 19.16
C LEU A 77 -0.88 4.80 19.03
N GLU A 78 -1.23 3.58 18.66
CA GLU A 78 -0.31 2.54 18.22
C GLU A 78 -0.71 2.10 16.82
N ILE A 79 0.05 2.53 15.81
CA ILE A 79 -0.23 2.23 14.40
C ILE A 79 0.85 1.33 13.82
N GLY A 80 0.44 0.17 13.32
CA GLY A 80 1.31 -0.83 12.71
C GLY A 80 0.80 -1.28 11.35
N PHE A 81 1.73 -1.67 10.48
CA PHE A 81 1.42 -2.45 9.29
C PHE A 81 1.76 -3.90 9.58
N ASP A 82 0.93 -4.82 9.12
CA ASP A 82 1.17 -6.26 9.24
C ASP A 82 1.54 -6.83 7.87
N THR A 83 0.54 -6.99 7.01
CA THR A 83 0.71 -7.52 5.67
C THR A 83 0.65 -6.40 4.64
N MET A 84 1.63 -6.31 3.75
CA MET A 84 1.57 -5.51 2.51
C MET A 84 2.09 -6.34 1.35
N ARG A 85 1.32 -6.45 0.26
CA ARG A 85 1.74 -7.23 -0.91
C ARG A 85 1.08 -6.75 -2.18
N VAL A 86 1.81 -6.84 -3.28
CA VAL A 86 1.23 -6.68 -4.62
C VAL A 86 0.35 -7.89 -4.94
N VAL A 87 -0.88 -7.62 -5.36
CA VAL A 87 -1.90 -8.63 -5.72
C VAL A 87 -1.88 -8.88 -7.22
N GLN A 88 -1.85 -7.82 -8.02
CA GLN A 88 -1.90 -7.90 -9.47
C GLN A 88 -1.20 -6.71 -10.10
N ILE A 89 -0.56 -6.93 -11.24
CA ILE A 89 0.00 -5.87 -12.08
C ILE A 89 -0.60 -6.01 -13.47
N GLY A 90 -1.20 -4.93 -13.98
CA GLY A 90 -1.82 -4.87 -15.29
C GLY A 90 -0.80 -4.76 -16.43
N ALA A 91 -1.30 -4.97 -17.64
CA ALA A 91 -0.54 -4.75 -18.86
C ALA A 91 -0.09 -3.28 -18.99
N PRO A 92 1.06 -3.01 -19.65
CA PRO A 92 1.48 -1.65 -19.94
C PRO A 92 0.51 -0.96 -20.90
N PHE A 93 0.19 0.29 -20.60
CA PHE A 93 -0.46 1.22 -21.51
C PHE A 93 0.49 2.36 -21.82
N THR A 94 0.65 2.71 -23.10
CA THR A 94 1.52 3.83 -23.49
C THR A 94 0.68 4.94 -24.08
N ASN A 95 0.85 6.15 -23.58
CA ASN A 95 0.23 7.35 -24.13
C ASN A 95 1.29 8.45 -24.27
N ALA A 96 1.44 8.99 -25.49
CA ALA A 96 2.43 10.02 -25.81
C ALA A 96 3.87 9.70 -25.33
N GLY A 97 4.28 8.42 -25.41
CA GLY A 97 5.61 7.96 -24.99
C GLY A 97 5.76 7.66 -23.49
N ILE A 98 4.79 8.03 -22.67
CA ILE A 98 4.76 7.73 -21.22
C ILE A 98 4.11 6.36 -21.02
N GLN A 99 4.75 5.50 -20.22
CA GLN A 99 4.21 4.19 -19.86
C GLN A 99 3.48 4.23 -18.52
N TYR A 100 2.33 3.56 -18.49
CA TYR A 100 1.47 3.42 -17.33
C TYR A 100 1.22 1.95 -17.05
N ARG A 101 1.15 1.60 -15.77
CA ARG A 101 0.65 0.29 -15.32
C ARG A 101 -0.18 0.46 -14.06
N ARG A 102 -1.30 -0.27 -14.01
CA ARG A 102 -2.08 -0.43 -12.78
C ARG A 102 -1.45 -1.53 -11.93
N ALA A 103 -1.22 -1.25 -10.65
CA ALA A 103 -0.77 -2.23 -9.67
C ALA A 103 -1.75 -2.25 -8.50
N ASP A 104 -2.46 -3.36 -8.33
CA ASP A 104 -3.34 -3.57 -7.19
C ASP A 104 -2.51 -4.17 -6.05
N TYR A 105 -2.66 -3.65 -4.84
CA TYR A 105 -1.98 -4.16 -3.65
C TYR A 105 -2.95 -4.34 -2.50
N TYR A 106 -2.65 -5.30 -1.64
CA TYR A 106 -3.38 -5.58 -0.42
C TYR A 106 -2.58 -5.08 0.77
N MET A 107 -3.25 -4.44 1.71
CA MET A 107 -2.64 -4.04 2.97
C MET A 107 -3.52 -4.37 4.18
N VAL A 108 -2.84 -4.66 5.29
CA VAL A 108 -3.40 -4.83 6.63
C VAL A 108 -2.68 -3.89 7.59
N MET A 109 -3.47 -3.14 8.34
CA MET A 109 -3.02 -2.19 9.35
C MET A 109 -3.68 -2.50 10.69
N HIS A 110 -2.96 -2.23 11.76
CA HIS A 110 -3.46 -2.29 13.12
C HIS A 110 -3.45 -0.89 13.72
N LEU A 111 -4.54 -0.57 14.42
CA LEU A 111 -4.67 0.65 15.21
C LEU A 111 -5.05 0.26 16.64
N GLY A 112 -4.28 0.74 17.60
CA GLY A 112 -4.57 0.66 19.03
C GLY A 112 -4.51 2.04 19.68
N PHE A 113 -5.08 2.14 20.87
CA PHE A 113 -4.99 3.29 21.77
C PHE A 113 -4.14 2.91 22.97
N ARG A 114 -3.15 3.74 23.31
CA ARG A 114 -2.29 3.49 24.47
C ARG A 114 -3.04 3.60 25.79
N ASP A 115 -3.94 4.56 25.89
CA ASP A 115 -4.87 4.61 27.02
C ASP A 115 -5.91 3.49 26.88
N SER A 116 -5.69 2.42 27.63
CA SER A 116 -6.58 1.26 27.58
C SER A 116 -7.96 1.51 28.20
N SER A 117 -8.16 2.62 28.91
CA SER A 117 -9.44 2.96 29.53
C SER A 117 -10.54 3.29 28.50
N VAL A 118 -10.14 3.76 27.31
CA VAL A 118 -11.08 4.10 26.21
C VAL A 118 -11.93 2.90 25.80
N TYR A 119 -11.38 1.68 25.85
CA TYR A 119 -12.09 0.46 25.46
C TYR A 119 -13.19 0.05 26.45
N ALA A 120 -13.17 0.57 27.67
CA ALA A 120 -14.22 0.34 28.67
C ALA A 120 -15.41 1.29 28.51
N GLN A 121 -15.28 2.34 27.69
CA GLN A 121 -16.37 3.28 27.44
C GLN A 121 -17.48 2.58 26.62
N PRO A 122 -18.74 2.65 27.07
CA PRO A 122 -19.85 2.01 26.37
C PRO A 122 -19.98 2.52 24.92
N GLY A 123 -20.01 1.59 23.95
CA GLY A 123 -20.19 1.91 22.53
C GLY A 123 -18.95 2.42 21.80
N PHE A 124 -17.81 2.58 22.48
CA PHE A 124 -16.58 3.10 21.86
C PHE A 124 -16.10 2.23 20.69
N GLN A 125 -16.15 0.91 20.84
CA GLN A 125 -15.65 -0.02 19.83
C GLN A 125 -16.48 0.06 18.54
N GLU A 126 -17.80 0.07 18.66
CA GLU A 126 -18.74 0.15 17.54
C GLU A 126 -18.61 1.51 16.82
N GLN A 127 -18.51 2.60 17.59
CA GLN A 127 -18.29 3.94 17.04
C GLN A 127 -16.97 4.02 16.27
N MET A 128 -15.88 3.49 16.85
CA MET A 128 -14.58 3.48 16.19
C MET A 128 -14.56 2.60 14.94
N VAL A 129 -15.17 1.41 14.98
CA VAL A 129 -15.31 0.57 13.77
C VAL A 129 -16.05 1.34 12.68
N SER A 130 -17.17 1.99 13.01
CA SER A 130 -17.95 2.76 12.04
C SER A 130 -17.15 3.93 11.46
N ALA A 131 -16.48 4.72 12.31
CA ALA A 131 -15.67 5.85 11.89
C ALA A 131 -14.51 5.42 10.98
N LEU A 132 -13.81 4.34 11.34
CA LEU A 132 -12.71 3.80 10.55
C LEU A 132 -13.20 3.19 9.23
N GLN A 133 -14.37 2.56 9.19
CA GLN A 133 -14.95 2.06 7.94
C GLN A 133 -15.23 3.21 6.96
N THR A 134 -15.76 4.32 7.46
CA THR A 134 -15.96 5.53 6.67
C THR A 134 -14.64 6.10 6.17
N ALA A 135 -13.66 6.29 7.07
CA ALA A 135 -12.37 6.89 6.73
C ALA A 135 -11.53 6.03 5.77
N PHE A 136 -11.62 4.69 5.89
CA PHE A 136 -10.78 3.78 5.13
C PHE A 136 -11.35 3.39 3.76
N GLU A 137 -12.59 3.81 3.47
CA GLU A 137 -13.29 3.70 2.18
C GLU A 137 -13.29 2.27 1.60
N ALA A 138 -14.39 1.55 1.75
CA ALA A 138 -14.55 0.19 1.19
C ALA A 138 -13.52 -0.86 1.67
N GLY A 139 -12.82 -0.58 2.77
CA GLY A 139 -12.01 -1.55 3.51
C GLY A 139 -12.81 -2.32 4.56
N ARG A 140 -12.28 -3.46 4.99
CA ARG A 140 -12.80 -4.20 6.14
C ARG A 140 -12.14 -3.69 7.40
N VAL A 141 -12.96 -3.32 8.39
CA VAL A 141 -12.52 -2.98 9.74
C VAL A 141 -13.14 -3.95 10.73
N THR A 142 -12.31 -4.50 11.62
CA THR A 142 -12.75 -5.38 12.70
C THR A 142 -12.01 -5.06 13.98
N PHE A 143 -12.63 -5.25 15.13
CA PHE A 143 -11.95 -5.14 16.42
C PHE A 143 -11.51 -6.53 16.91
N ASN A 144 -10.26 -6.64 17.36
CA ASN A 144 -9.74 -7.84 18.02
C ASN A 144 -9.73 -7.62 19.54
N PRO A 145 -10.63 -8.26 20.31
CA PRO A 145 -10.74 -8.03 21.75
C PRO A 145 -9.55 -8.60 22.53
N LYS A 146 -8.82 -9.59 21.99
CA LYS A 146 -7.66 -10.19 22.67
C LYS A 146 -6.47 -9.24 22.71
N THR A 147 -6.24 -8.54 21.60
CA THR A 147 -5.12 -7.60 21.46
C THR A 147 -5.56 -6.14 21.68
N ARG A 148 -6.87 -5.88 21.80
CA ARG A 148 -7.48 -4.54 21.85
C ARG A 148 -7.07 -3.65 20.67
N THR A 149 -7.01 -4.23 19.47
CA THR A 149 -6.62 -3.50 18.26
C THR A 149 -7.73 -3.54 17.22
N PHE A 150 -7.95 -2.42 16.54
CA PHE A 150 -8.68 -2.38 15.29
C PHE A 150 -7.77 -2.90 14.16
N ILE A 151 -8.29 -3.81 13.36
CA ILE A 151 -7.62 -4.38 12.19
C ILE A 151 -8.34 -3.85 10.97
N LEU A 152 -7.60 -3.10 10.15
CA LEU A 152 -8.08 -2.53 8.90
C LEU A 152 -7.41 -3.27 7.75
N SER A 153 -8.17 -3.66 6.74
CA SER A 153 -7.61 -4.29 5.56
C SER A 153 -8.34 -3.87 4.30
N LYS A 154 -7.60 -3.66 3.21
CA LYS A 154 -8.19 -3.34 1.91
C LYS A 154 -7.27 -3.68 0.75
N ASN A 155 -7.88 -3.76 -0.44
CA ASN A 155 -7.17 -3.69 -1.70
C ASN A 155 -7.20 -2.24 -2.19
N ASP A 156 -6.03 -1.69 -2.49
CA ASP A 156 -5.84 -0.36 -3.05
C ASP A 156 -5.13 -0.47 -4.40
N VAL A 157 -5.06 0.67 -5.10
CA VAL A 157 -4.49 0.75 -6.45
C VAL A 157 -3.40 1.80 -6.48
N LEU A 158 -2.26 1.43 -7.05
CA LEU A 158 -1.21 2.33 -7.50
C LEU A 158 -1.23 2.39 -9.03
N TYR A 159 -1.06 3.59 -9.58
CA TYR A 159 -0.69 3.76 -10.98
C TYR A 159 0.80 4.02 -11.05
N ALA A 160 1.54 3.06 -11.60
CA ALA A 160 2.95 3.19 -11.92
C ALA A 160 3.10 3.96 -13.22
N ILE A 161 3.99 4.96 -13.22
CA ILE A 161 4.23 5.88 -14.33
C ILE A 161 5.72 5.92 -14.62
N ARG A 162 6.07 5.88 -15.90
CA ARG A 162 7.44 6.04 -16.38
C ARG A 162 7.43 6.95 -17.60
N ASP A 163 7.91 8.17 -17.41
CA ASP A 163 7.90 9.23 -18.42
C ASP A 163 8.70 8.87 -19.68
N THR A 164 9.83 8.18 -19.51
CA THR A 164 10.68 7.73 -20.62
C THR A 164 11.33 6.38 -20.28
N PRO A 165 11.85 5.64 -21.28
CA PRO A 165 12.60 4.41 -21.03
C PRO A 165 13.84 4.58 -20.15
N SER A 166 14.37 5.79 -19.96
CA SER A 166 15.51 6.03 -19.06
C SER A 166 15.11 6.49 -17.67
N THR A 167 13.86 6.94 -17.47
CA THR A 167 13.42 7.38 -16.14
C THR A 167 13.02 6.19 -15.26
N PRO A 168 13.15 6.37 -13.94
CA PRO A 168 12.62 5.43 -12.97
C PRO A 168 11.08 5.33 -13.02
N TRP A 169 10.54 4.17 -12.64
CA TRP A 169 9.12 4.07 -12.29
C TRP A 169 8.82 4.92 -11.04
N THR A 170 7.70 5.63 -11.07
CA THR A 170 7.14 6.36 -9.94
C THR A 170 5.66 6.04 -9.81
N PHE A 171 5.02 6.42 -8.71
CA PHE A 171 3.69 5.96 -8.36
C PHE A 171 2.75 7.09 -7.97
N ILE A 172 1.46 6.86 -8.25
CA ILE A 172 0.36 7.68 -7.74
C ILE A 172 -0.68 6.73 -7.14
N GLY A 173 -1.00 6.93 -5.86
CA GLY A 173 -2.10 6.24 -5.20
C GLY A 173 -3.44 6.68 -5.78
N TYR A 174 -4.29 5.72 -6.14
CA TYR A 174 -5.62 6.04 -6.63
C TYR A 174 -6.53 6.48 -5.49
N LYS A 175 -7.15 7.64 -5.68
CA LYS A 175 -8.29 8.10 -4.91
C LYS A 175 -9.35 8.58 -5.88
N ARG A 176 -10.62 8.24 -5.61
CA ARG A 176 -11.77 8.67 -6.43
C ARG A 176 -12.05 10.15 -6.18
N ASN A 177 -11.16 11.00 -6.67
CA ASN A 177 -11.27 12.45 -6.64
C ASN A 177 -11.11 12.95 -8.08
N LYS A 178 -12.23 13.40 -8.67
CA LYS A 178 -12.27 13.80 -10.08
C LYS A 178 -11.25 14.88 -10.43
N ALA A 179 -11.20 15.95 -9.64
CA ALA A 179 -10.30 17.07 -9.90
C ALA A 179 -8.82 16.65 -9.83
N MET A 180 -8.45 15.82 -8.86
CA MET A 180 -7.10 15.27 -8.74
C MET A 180 -6.76 14.38 -9.95
N ILE A 181 -7.66 13.47 -10.32
CA ILE A 181 -7.45 12.54 -11.44
C ILE A 181 -7.25 13.32 -12.75
N GLU A 182 -8.13 14.29 -13.05
CA GLU A 182 -8.05 15.11 -14.28
C GLU A 182 -6.82 16.04 -14.31
N ALA A 183 -6.29 16.44 -13.15
CA ALA A 183 -5.07 17.25 -13.06
C ALA A 183 -3.77 16.45 -13.24
N ILE A 184 -3.83 15.14 -13.00
CA ILE A 184 -2.66 14.24 -13.01
C ILE A 184 -2.58 13.44 -14.30
N PHE A 185 -3.69 12.87 -14.75
CA PHE A 185 -3.72 11.88 -15.82
C PHE A 185 -4.32 12.45 -17.12
N PRO A 186 -3.73 12.14 -18.29
CA PRO A 186 -4.36 12.42 -19.58
C PRO A 186 -5.71 11.70 -19.75
N LYS A 187 -6.61 12.28 -20.55
CA LYS A 187 -7.95 11.73 -20.79
C LYS A 187 -7.92 10.29 -21.32
N GLU A 188 -6.96 9.96 -22.16
CA GLU A 188 -6.78 8.62 -22.73
C GLU A 188 -6.43 7.60 -21.64
N VAL A 189 -5.61 7.99 -20.66
CA VAL A 189 -5.22 7.16 -19.52
C VAL A 189 -6.41 6.97 -18.57
N ILE A 190 -7.15 8.04 -18.28
CA ILE A 190 -8.38 8.02 -17.48
C ILE A 190 -9.40 7.05 -18.09
N ALA A 191 -9.62 7.13 -19.41
CA ALA A 191 -10.55 6.27 -20.13
C ALA A 191 -10.08 4.81 -20.16
N HIS A 192 -8.80 4.55 -20.43
CA HIS A 192 -8.24 3.20 -20.48
C HIS A 192 -8.42 2.45 -19.14
N TYR A 193 -8.11 3.12 -18.03
CA TYR A 193 -8.20 2.52 -16.70
C TYR A 193 -9.54 2.71 -15.99
N LYS A 194 -10.50 3.40 -16.63
CA LYS A 194 -11.84 3.69 -16.07
C LYS A 194 -11.73 4.33 -14.68
N MET A 195 -10.90 5.38 -14.58
CA MET A 195 -10.62 6.06 -13.30
C MET A 195 -11.79 6.92 -12.80
N LEU A 196 -12.75 7.25 -13.67
CA LEU A 196 -13.92 8.10 -13.39
C LEU A 196 -15.21 7.40 -13.81
#